data_AF-A0A1V9QUH8-F1
#
_entry.id   AF-A0A1V9QUH8-F1
#
_cell.length_a   1.000
_cell.length_b   1.000
_cell.length_c   1.000
_cell.angle_alpha   90.00
_cell.angle_beta   90.00
_cell.angle_gamma   90.00
#
_symmetry.space_group_name_H-M   'P 1'
#
loop_
_entity.id
_entity.type
_entity.pdbx_description
1 polymer ?
#
loop_
_entity_poly.entity_id
_entity_poly.type
_entity_poly.pdbx_seq_one_letter_code
_entity_poly.pdbx_strand_id
1 'polypeptide(L)'
;MQYLGTNEAMPAKIGTYKGYKYFIIPSIFGALNGYAELPKSWKDGDEDELTVHGGITFKGYVRDGASKVKVIGFDTLHAFDDQETRDLKSVEKECKYMIDEMIEVWNKHRPLSRVSTETALELADELGKLVTKRGLSFDELGYLHEK
;
A
#
# COMPACT_ATOMS: atom_id res chain seq x y z
N MET A 1 -16.35 5.02 -5.08
CA MET A 1 -16.11 6.50 -5.05
C MET A 1 -15.79 7.09 -6.45
N GLN A 2 -16.06 8.38 -6.74
CA GLN A 2 -15.66 9.06 -8.00
C GLN A 2 -14.19 9.52 -7.97
N TYR A 3 -13.53 9.55 -9.13
CA TYR A 3 -12.17 10.08 -9.28
C TYR A 3 -12.13 11.62 -9.22
N LEU A 4 -11.31 12.18 -8.32
CA LEU A 4 -11.27 13.62 -8.00
C LEU A 4 -10.12 14.39 -8.68
N GLY A 5 -9.33 13.75 -9.54
CA GLY A 5 -8.25 14.39 -10.27
C GLY A 5 -6.91 14.35 -9.53
N THR A 6 -6.10 15.40 -9.62
CA THR A 6 -4.76 15.46 -8.99
C THR A 6 -4.76 16.44 -7.83
N ASN A 7 -4.35 15.99 -6.64
CA ASN A 7 -3.92 16.88 -5.57
C ASN A 7 -2.50 17.36 -5.88
N GLU A 8 -2.39 18.65 -6.24
CA GLU A 8 -1.14 19.28 -6.66
C GLU A 8 -0.30 19.80 -5.45
N ALA A 9 -0.77 19.62 -4.21
CA ALA A 9 -0.03 20.01 -3.02
C ALA A 9 1.20 19.12 -2.79
N MET A 10 2.28 19.73 -2.28
CA MET A 10 3.51 18.99 -1.94
C MET A 10 3.32 18.16 -0.67
N PRO A 11 3.74 16.88 -0.66
CA PRO A 11 3.70 16.07 0.56
C PRO A 11 4.62 16.63 1.64
N ALA A 12 4.13 16.69 2.88
CA ALA A 12 4.96 16.91 4.06
C ALA A 12 5.83 15.70 4.37
N LYS A 13 5.35 14.49 4.02
CA LYS A 13 6.12 13.24 4.12
C LYS A 13 5.73 12.29 3.01
N ILE A 14 6.74 11.60 2.49
CA ILE A 14 6.59 10.43 1.61
C ILE A 14 7.29 9.26 2.30
N GLY A 15 6.66 8.10 2.34
CA GLY A 15 7.29 6.90 2.85
C GLY A 15 6.86 5.65 2.10
N THR A 16 7.43 4.52 2.50
CA THR A 16 7.10 3.22 1.91
C THR A 16 6.81 2.22 3.01
N TYR A 17 5.77 1.41 2.82
CA TYR A 17 5.39 0.34 3.74
C TYR A 17 4.88 -0.86 2.94
N LYS A 18 5.43 -2.04 3.20
CA LYS A 18 5.12 -3.30 2.48
C LYS A 18 5.15 -3.18 0.94
N GLY A 19 6.06 -2.34 0.42
CA GLY A 19 6.22 -2.12 -1.02
C GLY A 19 5.30 -1.05 -1.62
N TYR A 20 4.39 -0.47 -0.84
CA TYR A 20 3.49 0.60 -1.28
C TYR A 20 3.97 1.96 -0.77
N LYS A 21 3.90 2.99 -1.60
CA LYS A 21 4.13 4.37 -1.15
C LYS A 21 2.93 4.89 -0.38
N TYR A 22 3.20 5.71 0.63
CA TYR A 22 2.20 6.55 1.28
C TYR A 22 2.67 8.01 1.32
N PHE A 23 1.70 8.91 1.39
CA PHE A 23 1.91 10.35 1.35
C PHE A 23 1.12 10.98 2.49
N ILE A 24 1.74 11.93 3.19
CA ILE A 24 1.07 12.78 4.16
C ILE A 24 1.11 14.19 3.60
N ILE A 25 -0.06 14.75 3.31
CA ILE A 25 -0.18 16.03 2.61
C ILE A 25 -1.02 16.97 3.48
N PRO A 26 -0.52 18.20 3.74
CA PRO A 26 -1.32 19.19 4.45
C PRO A 26 -2.51 19.63 3.60
N SER A 27 -3.67 19.71 4.22
CA SER A 27 -4.86 20.31 3.63
C SER A 27 -4.75 21.83 3.63
N ILE A 28 -5.60 22.49 2.85
CA ILE A 28 -5.71 23.96 2.83
C ILE A 28 -6.08 24.56 4.21
N PHE A 29 -6.58 23.74 5.14
CA PHE A 29 -6.94 24.13 6.50
C PHE A 29 -5.86 23.76 7.53
N GLY A 30 -4.68 23.31 7.10
CA GLY A 30 -3.55 22.97 7.97
C GLY A 30 -3.64 21.59 8.65
N ALA A 31 -4.69 20.80 8.38
CA ALA A 31 -4.77 19.40 8.84
C ALA A 31 -3.86 18.51 7.98
N LEU A 32 -3.35 17.40 8.53
CA LEU A 32 -2.59 16.42 7.75
C LEU A 32 -3.51 15.33 7.22
N ASN A 33 -3.54 15.10 5.91
CA ASN A 33 -4.33 14.03 5.30
C ASN A 33 -3.41 12.90 4.83
N GLY A 34 -3.92 11.67 4.87
CA GLY A 34 -3.18 10.47 4.51
C GLY A 34 -3.59 9.92 3.14
N TYR A 35 -2.62 9.42 2.39
CA TYR A 35 -2.83 8.81 1.07
C TYR A 35 -1.94 7.59 0.90
N ALA A 36 -2.44 6.56 0.22
CA ALA A 36 -1.69 5.36 -0.13
C ALA A 36 -1.78 5.09 -1.62
N GLU A 37 -0.65 4.66 -2.19
CA GLU A 37 -0.56 4.21 -3.57
C GLU A 37 -1.52 3.06 -3.84
N LEU A 38 -2.35 3.24 -4.87
CA LEU A 38 -3.24 2.19 -5.33
C LEU A 38 -2.43 1.11 -6.06
N PRO A 39 -2.60 -0.18 -5.71
CA PRO A 39 -1.99 -1.25 -6.47
C PRO A 39 -2.53 -1.28 -7.91
N LYS A 40 -1.71 -1.73 -8.86
CA LYS A 40 -2.05 -1.70 -10.30
C LYS A 40 -3.36 -2.43 -10.65
N SER A 41 -3.66 -3.54 -9.97
CA SER A 41 -4.88 -4.33 -10.21
C SER A 41 -6.06 -3.92 -9.34
N TRP A 42 -6.00 -2.78 -8.64
CA TRP A 42 -7.07 -2.32 -7.75
C TRP A 42 -8.36 -2.12 -8.54
N LYS A 43 -9.48 -2.65 -8.03
CA LYS A 43 -10.78 -2.55 -8.70
C LYS A 43 -11.60 -1.44 -8.05
N ASP A 44 -12.36 -0.72 -8.87
CA ASP A 44 -13.27 0.28 -8.35
C ASP A 44 -14.34 -0.39 -7.49
N GLY A 45 -14.54 0.13 -6.27
CA GLY A 45 -15.43 -0.43 -5.26
C GLY A 45 -14.71 -1.23 -4.18
N ASP A 46 -13.48 -1.71 -4.41
CA ASP A 46 -12.68 -2.36 -3.35
C ASP A 46 -12.41 -1.37 -2.19
N GLU A 47 -12.37 -0.06 -2.48
CA GLU A 47 -12.19 0.98 -1.46
C GLU A 47 -13.35 1.09 -0.46
N ASP A 48 -14.54 0.59 -0.81
CA ASP A 48 -15.75 0.69 0.02
C ASP A 48 -15.71 -0.31 1.21
N GLU A 49 -14.79 -1.29 1.19
CA GLU A 49 -14.56 -2.24 2.29
C GLU A 49 -13.55 -1.73 3.33
N LEU A 50 -12.84 -0.62 3.05
CA LEU A 50 -11.77 -0.14 3.90
C LEU A 50 -12.32 0.62 5.12
N THR A 51 -11.89 0.22 6.33
CA THR A 51 -12.38 0.79 7.60
C THR A 51 -11.43 1.81 8.22
N VAL A 52 -10.72 2.57 7.39
CA VAL A 52 -9.84 3.64 7.87
C VAL A 52 -10.63 4.74 8.58
N HIS A 53 -9.99 5.41 9.54
CA HIS A 53 -10.59 6.51 10.29
C HIS A 53 -11.10 7.61 9.36
N GLY A 54 -12.39 7.92 9.44
CA GLY A 54 -13.05 8.87 8.51
C GLY A 54 -13.56 8.29 7.19
N GLY A 55 -13.18 7.05 6.89
CA GLY A 55 -13.39 6.43 5.60
C GLY A 55 -12.49 7.02 4.51
N ILE A 56 -12.54 6.40 3.33
CA ILE A 56 -11.88 6.94 2.15
C ILE A 56 -12.65 8.18 1.70
N THR A 57 -11.95 9.31 1.55
CA THR A 57 -12.53 10.59 1.12
C THR A 57 -11.88 11.13 -0.15
N PHE A 58 -10.82 10.49 -0.63
CA PHE A 58 -10.14 10.84 -1.87
C PHE A 58 -9.79 9.62 -2.71
N LYS A 59 -10.00 9.71 -4.02
CA LYS A 59 -9.48 8.79 -5.03
C LYS A 59 -8.99 9.61 -6.22
N GLY A 60 -7.70 9.53 -6.52
CA GLY A 60 -7.07 10.49 -7.42
C GLY A 60 -5.59 10.23 -7.66
N TYR A 61 -4.88 11.31 -7.99
CA TYR A 61 -3.43 11.34 -8.11
C TYR A 61 -2.85 12.31 -7.07
N VAL A 62 -1.62 12.04 -6.62
CA VAL A 62 -0.77 12.97 -5.87
C VAL A 62 0.57 13.13 -6.57
N ARG A 63 1.30 14.21 -6.26
CA ARG A 63 2.65 14.45 -6.80
C ARG A 63 3.72 13.73 -6.00
N ASP A 64 4.62 13.06 -6.72
CA ASP A 64 5.91 12.58 -6.25
C ASP A 64 6.99 13.26 -7.11
N GLY A 65 7.37 14.48 -6.71
CA GLY A 65 8.15 15.39 -7.55
C GLY A 65 7.43 15.71 -8.86
N ALA A 66 8.08 15.43 -10.00
CA ALA A 66 7.49 15.65 -11.34
C ALA A 66 6.43 14.60 -11.71
N SER A 67 6.43 13.44 -11.05
CA SER A 67 5.57 12.30 -11.36
C SER A 67 4.22 12.38 -10.65
N LYS A 68 3.23 11.66 -11.17
CA LYS A 68 1.93 11.46 -10.53
C LYS A 68 1.80 10.01 -10.07
N VAL A 69 1.28 9.80 -8.86
CA VAL A 69 1.02 8.49 -8.28
C VAL A 69 -0.47 8.36 -8.04
N LYS A 70 -1.08 7.26 -8.50
CA LYS A 70 -2.51 6.97 -8.29
C LYS A 70 -2.71 6.55 -6.84
N VAL A 71 -3.62 7.19 -6.11
CA VAL A 71 -3.82 6.97 -4.68
C VAL A 71 -5.30 6.94 -4.29
N ILE A 72 -5.56 6.36 -3.12
CA ILE A 72 -6.72 6.67 -2.28
C ILE A 72 -6.25 7.35 -1.00
N GLY A 73 -7.11 8.11 -0.35
CA GLY A 73 -6.78 8.79 0.88
C GLY A 73 -7.97 9.14 1.74
N PHE A 74 -7.67 9.55 2.96
CA PHE A 74 -8.59 9.97 4.01
C PHE A 74 -8.16 11.34 4.53
N ASP A 75 -9.12 12.12 5.00
CA ASP A 75 -8.87 13.37 5.72
C ASP A 75 -8.87 13.14 7.22
N THR A 76 -8.33 14.10 7.97
CA THR A 76 -8.28 14.05 9.45
C THR A 76 -9.02 15.22 10.07
N LEU A 77 -9.83 15.91 9.28
CA LEU A 77 -10.61 17.06 9.71
C LEU A 77 -12.05 16.65 9.96
N HIS A 78 -12.28 15.61 10.77
CA HIS A 78 -13.62 15.23 11.18
C HIS A 78 -14.08 16.03 12.40
N ALA A 79 -15.40 16.17 12.51
CA ALA A 79 -16.00 16.66 13.74
C ALA A 79 -15.61 15.72 14.89
N PHE A 80 -15.20 16.29 16.03
CA PHE A 80 -14.80 15.58 17.24
C PHE A 80 -13.43 14.86 17.22
N ASP A 81 -12.66 14.97 16.12
CA ASP A 81 -11.25 14.56 16.14
C ASP A 81 -10.43 15.51 17.02
N ASP A 82 -9.64 14.95 17.93
CA ASP A 82 -8.71 15.70 18.77
C ASP A 82 -7.37 15.92 18.05
N GLN A 83 -6.45 16.64 18.69
CA GLN A 83 -5.15 16.94 18.09
C GLN A 83 -4.23 15.71 18.03
N GLU A 84 -4.51 14.65 18.81
CA GLU A 84 -3.69 13.44 18.85
C GLU A 84 -3.91 12.56 17.61
N THR A 85 -5.11 12.57 17.00
CA THR A 85 -5.38 11.84 15.75
C THR A 85 -4.85 12.56 14.50
N ARG A 86 -4.36 13.79 14.65
CA ARG A 86 -4.01 14.70 13.53
C ARG A 86 -2.52 14.98 13.38
N ASP A 87 -1.70 14.43 14.28
CA ASP A 87 -0.26 14.56 14.19
C ASP A 87 0.36 13.64 13.11
N LEU A 88 1.60 13.94 12.73
CA LEU A 88 2.28 13.20 11.66
C LEU A 88 2.43 11.70 11.95
N LYS A 89 2.62 11.31 13.21
CA LYS A 89 2.81 9.90 13.61
C LYS A 89 1.49 9.14 13.53
N SER A 90 0.39 9.75 13.96
CA SER A 90 -0.96 9.19 13.90
C SER A 90 -1.40 9.01 12.45
N VAL A 91 -1.21 10.04 11.60
CA VAL A 91 -1.54 9.92 10.17
C VAL A 91 -0.67 8.91 9.46
N GLU A 92 0.62 8.80 9.81
CA GLU A 92 1.49 7.75 9.27
C GLU A 92 1.02 6.35 9.69
N LYS A 93 0.62 6.17 10.95
CA LYS A 93 0.09 4.90 11.44
C LYS A 93 -1.17 4.51 10.67
N GLU A 94 -2.07 5.46 10.46
CA GLU A 94 -3.31 5.25 9.73
C GLU A 94 -3.07 4.96 8.24
N CYS A 95 -2.08 5.59 7.61
CA CYS A 95 -1.65 5.23 6.25
C CYS A 95 -1.16 3.78 6.17
N LYS A 96 -0.40 3.31 7.16
CA LYS A 96 0.08 1.92 7.20
C LYS A 96 -1.07 0.95 7.43
N TYR A 97 -2.00 1.29 8.31
CA TYR A 97 -3.22 0.52 8.52
C TYR A 97 -4.05 0.42 7.23
N MET A 98 -4.25 1.53 6.52
CA MET A 98 -4.92 1.53 5.22
C MET A 98 -4.25 0.59 4.21
N ILE A 99 -2.92 0.57 4.14
CA ILE A 99 -2.19 -0.34 3.27
C ILE A 99 -2.43 -1.80 3.67
N ASP A 100 -2.48 -2.10 4.97
CA ASP A 100 -2.77 -3.45 5.47
C ASP A 100 -4.18 -3.90 5.04
N GLU A 101 -5.20 -3.07 5.25
CA GLU A 101 -6.58 -3.32 4.80
C GLU A 101 -6.67 -3.51 3.28
N MET A 102 -5.96 -2.67 2.51
CA MET A 102 -5.91 -2.81 1.05
C MET A 102 -5.35 -4.16 0.61
N ILE A 103 -4.32 -4.66 1.30
CA ILE A 103 -3.74 -5.98 1.02
C ILE A 103 -4.74 -7.09 1.39
N GLU A 104 -5.48 -6.94 2.48
CA GLU A 104 -6.49 -7.92 2.90
C GLU A 104 -7.66 -8.01 1.91
N VAL A 105 -8.24 -6.86 1.53
CA VAL A 105 -9.30 -6.79 0.50
C VAL A 105 -8.78 -7.36 -0.82
N TRP A 106 -7.54 -7.05 -1.18
CA TRP A 106 -6.92 -7.62 -2.36
C TRP A 106 -6.89 -9.14 -2.34
N ASN A 107 -6.40 -9.72 -1.25
CA ASN A 107 -6.28 -11.16 -1.08
C ASN A 107 -7.64 -11.85 -1.03
N LYS A 108 -8.67 -11.19 -0.50
CA LYS A 108 -10.06 -11.68 -0.46
C LYS A 108 -10.70 -11.72 -1.85
N HIS A 109 -10.55 -10.67 -2.65
CA HIS A 109 -11.18 -10.56 -3.98
C HIS A 109 -10.37 -11.18 -5.12
N ARG A 110 -9.09 -11.40 -4.86
CA ARG A 110 -8.15 -12.04 -5.78
C ARG A 110 -7.46 -13.16 -4.99
N PRO A 111 -8.22 -14.14 -4.46
CA PRO A 111 -7.63 -15.26 -3.76
C PRO A 111 -6.63 -15.86 -4.72
N LEU A 112 -5.34 -15.86 -4.33
CA LEU A 112 -4.20 -16.30 -5.15
C LEU A 112 -4.70 -17.26 -6.21
N SER A 113 -5.03 -16.73 -7.40
CA SER A 113 -5.38 -17.58 -8.52
C SER A 113 -4.05 -18.25 -8.74
N ARG A 114 -3.96 -19.52 -8.28
CA ARG A 114 -2.77 -20.38 -8.26
C ARG A 114 -1.73 -19.74 -9.14
N VAL A 115 -0.61 -19.26 -8.58
CA VAL A 115 0.59 -18.94 -9.37
C VAL A 115 0.58 -19.93 -10.51
N SER A 116 0.43 -19.47 -11.77
CA SER A 116 0.19 -20.42 -12.86
C SER A 116 1.27 -21.49 -12.71
N THR A 117 0.90 -22.76 -12.87
CA THR A 117 1.85 -23.85 -12.62
C THR A 117 3.19 -23.56 -13.31
N GLU A 118 3.13 -22.92 -14.48
CA GLU A 118 4.25 -22.32 -15.21
C GLU A 118 5.06 -21.29 -14.41
N THR A 119 4.46 -20.24 -13.83
CA THR A 119 5.19 -19.24 -13.03
C THR A 119 5.84 -19.85 -11.79
N ALA A 120 5.18 -20.83 -11.15
CA ALA A 120 5.74 -21.53 -9.98
C ALA A 120 6.92 -22.41 -10.37
N LEU A 121 6.83 -23.08 -11.52
CA LEU A 121 7.90 -23.89 -12.10
C LEU A 121 9.08 -23.02 -12.56
N GLU A 122 8.83 -21.86 -13.15
CA GLU A 122 9.88 -20.91 -13.54
C GLU A 122 10.65 -20.40 -12.32
N LEU A 123 9.95 -19.98 -11.27
CA LEU A 123 10.58 -19.54 -10.02
C LEU A 123 11.38 -20.66 -9.35
N ALA A 124 10.85 -21.89 -9.35
CA ALA A 124 11.55 -23.06 -8.81
C ALA A 124 12.82 -23.40 -9.62
N ASP A 125 12.76 -23.29 -10.95
CA ASP A 125 13.90 -23.53 -11.84
C ASP A 125 14.98 -22.44 -11.69
N GLU A 126 14.59 -21.17 -11.60
CA GLU A 126 15.51 -20.07 -11.31
C GLU A 126 16.19 -20.22 -9.94
N LEU A 127 15.42 -20.59 -8.90
CA LEU A 127 15.99 -20.90 -7.59
C LEU A 127 16.98 -22.06 -7.68
N GLY A 128 16.64 -23.13 -8.41
CA GLY A 128 17.50 -24.31 -8.55
C GLY A 128 18.83 -24.01 -9.23
N LYS A 129 18.81 -23.16 -10.27
CA LYS A 129 20.02 -22.64 -10.91
C LYS A 129 20.88 -21.84 -9.94
N LEU A 130 20.26 -21.00 -9.11
CA LEU A 130 20.96 -20.15 -8.15
C LEU A 130 21.61 -20.96 -7.01
N VAL A 131 20.90 -22.00 -6.56
CA VAL A 131 21.33 -22.95 -5.53
C VAL A 131 22.51 -23.78 -6.00
N THR A 132 22.42 -24.31 -7.21
CA THR A 132 23.51 -25.07 -7.85
C THR A 132 24.75 -24.19 -8.06
N LYS A 133 24.56 -22.92 -8.48
CA LYS A 133 25.67 -21.95 -8.63
C LYS A 133 26.38 -21.65 -7.31
N ARG A 134 25.69 -21.78 -6.17
CA ARG A 134 26.26 -21.61 -4.84
C ARG A 134 26.80 -22.91 -4.24
N GLY A 135 26.77 -24.02 -4.99
CA GLY A 135 27.21 -25.33 -4.53
C GLY A 135 26.33 -25.90 -3.42
N LEU A 136 25.10 -25.39 -3.28
CA LEU A 136 24.13 -25.85 -2.29
C LEU A 136 23.15 -26.82 -2.95
N SER A 137 22.59 -27.74 -2.16
CA SER A 137 21.43 -28.53 -2.54
C SER A 137 20.14 -27.85 -2.05
N PHE A 138 19.00 -28.23 -2.62
CA PHE A 138 17.70 -27.76 -2.11
C PHE A 138 17.44 -28.24 -0.68
N ASP A 139 17.95 -29.41 -0.30
CA ASP A 139 17.82 -29.94 1.06
C ASP A 139 18.58 -29.05 2.06
N GLU A 140 19.74 -28.51 1.68
CA GLU A 140 20.52 -27.60 2.51
C GLU A 140 19.84 -26.23 2.71
N LEU A 141 19.00 -25.80 1.76
CA LEU A 141 18.16 -24.60 1.93
C LEU A 141 17.00 -24.82 2.91
N GLY A 142 16.37 -26.00 2.89
CA GLY A 142 15.29 -26.34 3.82
C GLY A 142 15.73 -26.24 5.27
N TYR A 143 16.96 -26.69 5.57
CA TYR A 143 17.55 -26.63 6.90
C TYR A 143 17.91 -25.22 7.38
N LEU A 144 18.08 -24.24 6.48
CA LEU A 144 18.39 -22.84 6.86
C LEU A 144 17.15 -22.09 7.36
N HIS A 145 15.94 -22.61 7.14
CA HIS A 145 14.69 -21.95 7.50
C HIS A 145 14.05 -22.49 8.79
N GLU A 146 14.59 -23.58 9.36
CA GLU A 146 14.18 -24.19 10.64
C GLU A 146 15.05 -23.75 11.85
N LYS A 147 15.75 -22.62 11.79
CA LYS A 147 16.51 -22.06 12.93
C LYS A 147 16.04 -20.68 13.34
#